data_AF-A0A927Y0K8-F1
#
_entry.id   AF-A0A927Y0K8-F1
#
_cell.length_a   1.000
_cell.length_b   1.000
_cell.length_c   1.000
_cell.angle_alpha   90.00
_cell.angle_beta   90.00
_cell.angle_gamma   90.00
#
_symmetry.space_group_name_H-M   'P 1'
#
loop_
_entity.id
_entity.type
_entity.pdbx_description
1 polymer ?
#
loop_
_entity_poly.entity_id
_entity_poly.type
_entity_poly.pdbx_seq_one_letter_code
_entity_poly.pdbx_strand_id
1 'polypeptide(L)'
;MKNNGKEYKEQGRIKSELKLHISYEGWKKNDPRHSLVNKTYIVGFMSSKEMKQRRDAKIYQKYDVDKIKVRILNGDGARWINKLATADTIRQKDNFHIHQEIIRDIPEEEHRRQIERLIAERRYDEIPIFLEYLKYEYGGEEKCLNKIDRLKSYLNEGLPRYQDVLEEQNRKMPEPPEGLEYKDPGVMESQIFTVLSKRFKSGRLSFSKIGATCLAKICASKVENKGVIELEKIEKPIEIDNFVEEYMKNIEKKLETLSNVFRANKKTSVDHCCKQVTLNKGNPILEAIKMVSITDLKCIYNFY
;
A
#
# COMPACT_ATOMS: atom_id res chain seq x y z
N MET A 1 43.99 -22.93 7.44
CA MET A 1 42.84 -22.00 7.29
C MET A 1 42.52 -21.43 8.66
N LYS A 2 42.68 -20.11 8.87
CA LYS A 2 42.35 -19.45 10.14
C LYS A 2 40.83 -19.34 10.25
N ASN A 3 40.22 -20.04 11.20
CA ASN A 3 38.83 -19.87 11.60
C ASN A 3 38.68 -18.49 12.27
N ASN A 4 38.08 -17.54 11.57
CA ASN A 4 37.66 -16.28 12.15
C ASN A 4 36.47 -16.55 13.09
N GLY A 5 36.77 -16.80 14.36
CA GLY A 5 35.82 -16.98 15.45
C GLY A 5 35.00 -15.71 15.70
N LYS A 6 34.03 -15.45 14.83
CA LYS A 6 32.89 -14.60 15.17
C LYS A 6 31.92 -15.47 15.95
N GLU A 7 31.78 -15.21 17.25
CA GLU A 7 30.68 -15.76 18.05
C GLU A 7 29.37 -15.54 17.31
N TYR A 8 28.60 -16.63 17.14
CA TYR A 8 27.25 -16.55 16.61
C TYR A 8 26.41 -15.76 17.60
N LYS A 9 26.17 -14.48 17.31
CA LYS A 9 25.19 -13.69 18.05
C LYS A 9 23.81 -14.16 17.63
N GLU A 10 23.11 -14.83 18.54
CA GLU A 10 21.70 -15.16 18.38
C GLU A 10 20.94 -13.86 18.08
N GLN A 11 20.42 -13.73 16.86
CA GLN A 11 19.57 -12.59 16.54
C GLN A 11 18.33 -12.69 17.42
N GLY A 12 18.08 -11.67 18.25
CA GLY A 12 16.89 -11.61 19.09
C GLY A 12 15.62 -11.89 18.28
N ARG A 13 14.59 -12.43 18.94
CA ARG A 13 13.30 -12.77 18.32
C ARG A 13 12.58 -11.52 17.79
N ILE A 14 13.00 -11.02 16.64
CA ILE A 14 12.33 -9.93 15.93
C ILE A 14 11.08 -10.53 15.29
N LYS A 15 9.90 -10.08 15.74
CA LYS A 15 8.63 -10.39 15.08
C LYS A 15 8.76 -10.04 13.60
N SER A 16 8.78 -11.07 12.77
CA SER A 16 9.00 -10.94 11.33
C SER A 16 7.72 -11.38 10.63
N GLU A 17 7.24 -10.57 9.69
CA GLU A 17 5.99 -10.81 8.97
C GLU A 17 6.28 -11.28 7.54
N LEU A 18 5.80 -12.47 7.21
CA LEU A 18 5.80 -13.00 5.85
C LEU A 18 4.61 -12.42 5.10
N LYS A 19 4.86 -11.54 4.13
CA LYS A 19 3.79 -10.85 3.39
C LYS A 19 3.38 -11.66 2.17
N LEU A 20 2.09 -11.62 1.84
CA LEU A 20 1.51 -12.19 0.62
C LEU A 20 0.66 -11.13 -0.07
N HIS A 21 0.89 -10.90 -1.35
CA HIS A 21 0.10 -10.04 -2.21
C HIS A 21 -0.37 -10.84 -3.41
N ILE A 22 -1.63 -10.61 -3.82
CA ILE A 22 -2.24 -11.19 -5.00
C ILE A 22 -2.78 -10.08 -5.90
N SER A 23 -2.52 -10.18 -7.20
CA SER A 23 -3.13 -9.35 -8.24
C SER A 23 -3.90 -10.26 -9.19
N TYR A 24 -5.08 -9.84 -9.66
CA TYR A 24 -5.94 -10.61 -10.58
C TYR A 24 -6.87 -9.67 -11.35
N GLU A 25 -7.44 -10.14 -12.46
CA GLU A 25 -8.30 -9.32 -13.34
C GLU A 25 -9.79 -9.40 -12.95
N GLY A 26 -10.20 -10.51 -12.36
CA GLY A 26 -11.58 -10.78 -11.97
C GLY A 26 -11.80 -12.26 -11.74
N TRP A 27 -13.04 -12.70 -11.87
CA TRP A 27 -13.46 -14.08 -11.66
C TRP A 27 -13.85 -14.73 -12.98
N LYS A 28 -13.63 -16.04 -13.10
CA LYS A 28 -14.10 -16.80 -14.24
C LYS A 28 -15.62 -16.90 -14.20
N LYS A 29 -16.29 -16.44 -15.25
CA LYS A 29 -17.75 -16.47 -15.38
C LYS A 29 -18.26 -17.90 -15.30
N ASN A 30 -19.37 -18.10 -14.59
CA ASN A 30 -20.04 -19.39 -14.41
C ASN A 30 -19.17 -20.50 -13.78
N ASP A 31 -18.07 -20.15 -13.08
CA ASP A 31 -17.29 -21.12 -12.34
C ASP A 31 -17.82 -21.26 -10.90
N PRO A 32 -18.34 -22.43 -10.49
CA PRO A 32 -18.83 -22.66 -9.14
C PRO A 32 -17.73 -22.53 -8.08
N ARG A 33 -16.45 -22.62 -8.47
CA ARG A 33 -15.32 -22.42 -7.56
C ARG A 33 -14.84 -20.97 -7.50
N HIS A 34 -15.45 -20.07 -8.27
CA HIS A 34 -15.09 -18.66 -8.34
C HIS A 34 -13.58 -18.45 -8.56
N SER A 35 -13.00 -19.16 -9.54
CA SER A 35 -11.57 -19.06 -9.84
C SER A 35 -11.19 -17.66 -10.30
N LEU A 36 -10.10 -17.14 -9.75
CA LEU A 36 -9.52 -15.87 -10.18
C LEU A 36 -8.82 -16.00 -11.53
N VAL A 37 -9.06 -15.04 -12.41
CA VAL A 37 -8.45 -14.96 -13.74
C VAL A 37 -7.12 -14.22 -13.65
N ASN A 38 -6.10 -14.76 -14.32
CA ASN A 38 -4.80 -14.11 -14.48
C ASN A 38 -4.10 -13.71 -13.17
N LYS A 39 -4.38 -14.48 -12.10
CA LYS A 39 -3.83 -14.21 -10.77
C LYS A 39 -2.31 -14.35 -10.73
N THR A 40 -1.64 -13.43 -10.06
CA THR A 40 -0.20 -13.48 -9.81
C THR A 40 0.08 -13.24 -8.34
N TYR A 41 1.13 -13.89 -7.81
CA TYR A 41 1.51 -13.75 -6.41
C TYR A 41 2.86 -13.05 -6.23
N ILE A 42 2.96 -12.34 -5.12
CA ILE A 42 4.22 -11.84 -4.57
C ILE A 42 4.24 -12.18 -3.09
N VAL A 43 5.29 -12.89 -2.68
CA VAL A 43 5.39 -13.40 -1.32
C VAL A 43 6.82 -13.36 -0.82
N GLY A 44 7.00 -13.08 0.47
CA GLY A 44 8.31 -13.11 1.10
C GLY A 44 8.45 -12.14 2.28
N PHE A 45 9.58 -12.27 2.97
CA PHE A 45 10.01 -11.29 3.96
C PHE A 45 10.60 -10.08 3.24
N MET A 46 9.81 -9.04 3.07
CA MET A 46 10.21 -7.82 2.37
C MET A 46 9.58 -6.57 2.97
N SER A 47 10.16 -5.42 2.63
CA SER A 47 9.58 -4.12 2.96
C SER A 47 8.33 -3.85 2.10
N SER A 48 7.50 -2.90 2.54
CA SER A 48 6.34 -2.43 1.76
C SER A 48 6.77 -1.84 0.41
N LYS A 49 7.89 -1.10 0.39
CA LYS A 49 8.47 -0.53 -0.82
C LYS A 49 8.90 -1.63 -1.81
N GLU A 50 9.64 -2.62 -1.32
CA GLU A 50 10.10 -3.73 -2.17
C GLU A 50 8.92 -4.54 -2.74
N MET A 51 7.89 -4.80 -1.93
CA MET A 51 6.67 -5.45 -2.40
C MET A 51 5.98 -4.64 -3.50
N LYS A 52 5.86 -3.32 -3.32
CA LYS A 52 5.30 -2.42 -4.33
C LYS A 52 6.10 -2.48 -5.62
N GLN A 53 7.43 -2.36 -5.56
CA GLN A 53 8.28 -2.39 -6.75
C GLN A 53 8.15 -3.71 -7.52
N ARG A 54 8.14 -4.84 -6.81
CA ARG A 54 7.95 -6.16 -7.44
C ARG A 54 6.55 -6.30 -8.06
N ARG A 55 5.52 -5.76 -7.41
CA ARG A 55 4.14 -5.75 -7.92
C ARG A 55 4.07 -4.94 -9.19
N ASP A 56 4.59 -3.72 -9.14
CA ASP A 56 4.57 -2.78 -10.24
C ASP A 56 5.29 -3.40 -11.43
N ALA A 57 6.51 -3.91 -11.26
CA ALA A 57 7.26 -4.58 -12.31
C ALA A 57 6.48 -5.74 -12.96
N LYS A 58 5.84 -6.61 -12.17
CA LYS A 58 4.99 -7.68 -12.71
C LYS A 58 3.79 -7.16 -13.49
N ILE A 59 3.17 -6.06 -13.03
CA ILE A 59 2.03 -5.44 -13.72
C ILE A 59 2.50 -4.82 -15.04
N TYR A 60 3.59 -4.04 -15.04
CA TYR A 60 4.16 -3.41 -16.24
C TYR A 60 4.63 -4.41 -17.28
N GLN A 61 5.17 -5.56 -16.87
CA GLN A 61 5.58 -6.63 -17.79
C GLN A 61 4.40 -7.31 -18.48
N LYS A 62 3.22 -7.31 -17.85
CA LYS A 62 2.04 -8.04 -18.34
C LYS A 62 0.99 -7.14 -18.99
N TYR A 63 0.87 -5.90 -18.54
CA TYR A 63 -0.21 -5.00 -18.91
C TYR A 63 0.32 -3.65 -19.35
N ASP A 64 -0.35 -3.09 -20.36
CA ASP A 64 -0.28 -1.67 -20.66
C ASP A 64 -1.02 -0.90 -19.56
N VAL A 65 -0.26 -0.32 -18.63
CA VAL A 65 -0.83 0.31 -17.43
C VAL A 65 -1.68 1.53 -17.73
N ASP A 66 -1.43 2.21 -18.86
CA ASP A 66 -2.16 3.40 -19.27
C ASP A 66 -3.58 3.05 -19.71
N LYS A 67 -3.82 1.78 -20.06
CA LYS A 67 -5.15 1.25 -20.40
C LYS A 67 -5.93 0.71 -19.20
N ILE A 68 -5.33 0.70 -18.00
CA ILE A 68 -6.03 0.24 -16.78
C ILE A 68 -7.07 1.28 -16.40
N LYS A 69 -8.36 0.93 -16.57
CA LYS A 69 -9.48 1.83 -16.27
C LYS A 69 -9.81 1.91 -14.78
N VAL A 70 -9.66 0.81 -14.05
CA VAL A 70 -10.02 0.70 -12.64
C VAL A 70 -8.99 -0.16 -11.92
N ARG A 71 -8.52 0.31 -10.77
CA ARG A 71 -7.62 -0.43 -9.88
C ARG A 71 -8.19 -0.43 -8.48
N ILE A 72 -8.38 -1.62 -7.92
CA ILE A 72 -8.96 -1.81 -6.59
C ILE A 72 -7.89 -2.44 -5.70
N LEU A 73 -7.69 -1.88 -4.52
CA LEU A 73 -6.84 -2.43 -3.48
C LEU A 73 -7.71 -2.78 -2.28
N ASN A 74 -7.86 -4.08 -2.05
CA ASN A 74 -8.60 -4.63 -0.93
C ASN A 74 -7.63 -5.27 0.08
N GLY A 75 -7.84 -5.02 1.38
CA GLY A 75 -6.97 -5.55 2.41
C GLY A 75 -7.55 -5.47 3.82
N ASP A 76 -6.79 -5.96 4.79
CA ASP A 76 -7.18 -6.02 6.21
C ASP A 76 -7.00 -4.68 6.96
N GLY A 77 -6.53 -3.63 6.29
CA GLY A 77 -6.23 -2.34 6.92
C GLY A 77 -4.83 -2.25 7.53
N ALA A 78 -3.94 -3.23 7.30
CA ALA A 78 -2.55 -3.14 7.72
C ALA A 78 -1.88 -1.89 7.11
N ARG A 79 -1.15 -1.14 7.93
CA ARG A 79 -0.48 0.13 7.54
C ARG A 79 0.35 0.05 6.27
N TRP A 80 0.90 -1.13 5.95
CA TRP A 80 1.72 -1.31 4.77
C TRP A 80 0.92 -1.47 3.48
N ILE A 81 -0.35 -1.90 3.54
CA ILE A 81 -1.21 -2.08 2.37
C ILE A 81 -1.47 -0.75 1.69
N ASN A 82 -1.78 0.29 2.48
CA ASN A 82 -1.99 1.65 1.95
C ASN A 82 -0.77 2.19 1.19
N LYS A 83 0.45 1.71 1.49
CA LYS A 83 1.67 2.10 0.78
C LYS A 83 1.80 1.47 -0.61
N LEU A 84 0.97 0.48 -0.95
CA LEU A 84 0.94 -0.14 -2.28
C LEU A 84 0.05 0.61 -3.28
N ALA A 85 -0.85 1.46 -2.79
CA ALA A 85 -1.79 2.19 -3.64
C ALA A 85 -1.06 3.17 -4.57
N THR A 86 -1.58 3.34 -5.77
CA THR A 86 -1.28 4.46 -6.68
C THR A 86 -2.37 5.53 -6.56
N ALA A 87 -2.15 6.72 -7.14
CA ALA A 87 -3.07 7.85 -6.99
C ALA A 87 -4.51 7.55 -7.49
N ASP A 88 -4.62 6.67 -8.49
CA ASP A 88 -5.86 6.22 -9.13
C ASP A 88 -6.47 4.96 -8.48
N THR A 89 -5.85 4.42 -7.43
CA THR A 89 -6.30 3.18 -6.77
C THR A 89 -7.45 3.46 -5.81
N ILE A 90 -8.58 2.78 -6.02
CA ILE A 90 -9.67 2.73 -5.07
C ILE A 90 -9.30 1.77 -3.95
N ARG A 91 -9.30 2.26 -2.71
CA ARG A 91 -8.90 1.49 -1.52
C ARG A 91 -10.15 1.12 -0.73
N GLN A 92 -10.23 -0.14 -0.33
CA GLN A 92 -11.29 -0.62 0.55
C GLN A 92 -10.75 -1.65 1.54
N LYS A 93 -11.37 -1.71 2.71
CA LYS A 93 -11.15 -2.77 3.69
C LYS A 93 -12.01 -3.97 3.36
N ASP A 94 -11.46 -5.16 3.58
CA ASP A 94 -12.14 -6.41 3.35
C ASP A 94 -13.33 -6.56 4.32
N ASN A 95 -14.49 -6.95 3.79
CA ASN A 95 -15.71 -7.12 4.60
C ASN A 95 -15.51 -8.16 5.71
N PHE A 96 -14.79 -9.26 5.44
CA PHE A 96 -14.52 -10.27 6.46
C PHE A 96 -13.79 -9.67 7.66
N HIS A 97 -12.77 -8.85 7.42
CA HIS A 97 -12.04 -8.19 8.50
C HIS A 97 -12.88 -7.13 9.20
N ILE A 98 -13.67 -6.34 8.48
CA ILE A 98 -14.62 -5.39 9.10
C ILE A 98 -15.52 -6.11 10.10
N HIS A 99 -16.20 -7.19 9.68
CA HIS A 99 -17.07 -7.96 10.57
C HIS A 99 -16.29 -8.61 11.73
N GLN A 100 -15.10 -9.15 11.47
CA GLN A 100 -14.26 -9.75 12.51
C GLN A 100 -13.88 -8.73 13.59
N GLU A 101 -13.53 -7.50 13.21
CA GLU A 101 -13.17 -6.44 14.15
C GLU A 101 -14.39 -5.97 14.95
N ILE A 102 -15.56 -5.84 14.32
CA ILE A 102 -16.83 -5.54 14.99
C ILE A 102 -17.17 -6.62 16.04
N ILE A 103 -17.12 -7.90 15.65
CA ILE A 103 -17.41 -9.03 16.55
C ILE A 103 -16.45 -9.06 17.74
N ARG A 104 -15.17 -8.77 17.51
CA ARG A 104 -14.13 -8.82 18.54
C ARG A 104 -14.26 -7.67 19.56
N ASP A 105 -14.68 -6.50 19.09
CA ASP A 105 -14.58 -5.26 19.86
C ASP A 105 -15.91 -4.86 20.51
N ILE A 106 -17.04 -5.28 19.92
CA ILE A 106 -18.40 -5.06 20.45
C ILE A 106 -18.95 -6.37 21.02
N PRO A 107 -19.30 -6.45 22.32
CA PRO A 107 -19.84 -7.67 22.92
C PRO A 107 -21.28 -7.99 22.49
N GLU A 108 -22.16 -6.98 22.48
CA GLU A 108 -23.60 -7.12 22.30
C GLU A 108 -23.97 -7.23 20.82
N GLU A 109 -24.77 -8.24 20.49
CA GLU A 109 -25.18 -8.49 19.11
C GLU A 109 -26.02 -7.37 18.51
N GLU A 110 -26.87 -6.72 19.30
CA GLU A 110 -27.70 -5.60 18.86
C GLU A 110 -26.85 -4.42 18.36
N HIS A 111 -25.80 -4.07 19.11
CA HIS A 111 -24.87 -3.01 18.73
C HIS A 111 -24.05 -3.37 17.48
N ARG A 112 -23.65 -4.64 17.33
CA ARG A 112 -23.01 -5.14 16.11
C ARG A 112 -23.91 -4.95 14.90
N ARG A 113 -25.17 -5.41 15.00
CA ARG A 113 -26.16 -5.29 13.92
C ARG A 113 -26.42 -3.82 13.56
N GLN A 114 -26.43 -2.93 14.53
CA GLN A 114 -26.59 -1.50 14.28
C GLN A 114 -25.40 -0.92 13.49
N ILE A 115 -24.16 -1.28 13.83
CA ILE A 115 -22.97 -0.87 13.06
C ILE A 115 -23.01 -1.45 11.64
N GLU A 116 -23.34 -2.73 11.50
CA GLU A 116 -23.46 -3.40 10.19
C GLU A 116 -24.53 -2.75 9.32
N ARG A 117 -25.65 -2.34 9.92
CA ARG A 117 -26.71 -1.60 9.25
C ARG A 117 -26.23 -0.23 8.77
N LEU A 118 -25.52 0.54 9.61
CA LEU A 118 -24.95 1.83 9.20
C LEU A 118 -23.98 1.66 8.02
N ILE A 119 -23.17 0.61 8.00
CA ILE A 119 -22.26 0.29 6.90
C ILE A 119 -23.06 -0.06 5.62
N ALA A 120 -24.09 -0.90 5.73
CA ALA A 120 -24.92 -1.31 4.60
C ALA A 120 -25.73 -0.14 4.00
N GLU A 121 -26.20 0.78 4.84
CA GLU A 121 -26.93 1.99 4.44
C GLU A 121 -26.00 3.13 3.97
N ARG A 122 -24.68 2.90 3.89
CA ARG A 122 -23.65 3.91 3.54
C ARG A 122 -23.62 5.13 4.47
N ARG A 123 -24.11 5.00 5.70
CA ARG A 123 -24.18 6.07 6.73
C ARG A 123 -22.89 6.08 7.56
N TYR A 124 -21.74 6.22 6.88
CA TYR A 124 -20.43 6.07 7.52
C TYR A 124 -20.13 7.16 8.57
N ASP A 125 -20.64 8.37 8.37
CA ASP A 125 -20.45 9.50 9.29
C ASP A 125 -21.12 9.30 10.66
N GLU A 126 -22.10 8.39 10.73
CA GLU A 126 -22.82 8.07 11.96
C GLU A 126 -22.13 6.98 12.78
N ILE A 127 -21.23 6.19 12.18
CA ILE A 127 -20.50 5.13 12.89
C ILE A 127 -19.65 5.71 14.04
N PRO A 128 -18.83 6.77 13.84
CA PRO A 128 -18.11 7.39 14.94
C PRO A 128 -19.02 7.89 16.07
N ILE A 129 -20.21 8.41 15.74
CA ILE A 129 -21.18 8.93 16.71
C ILE A 129 -21.76 7.78 17.53
N PHE A 130 -22.17 6.69 16.86
CA PHE A 130 -22.69 5.51 17.52
C PHE A 130 -21.65 4.84 18.43
N LEU A 131 -20.39 4.75 17.98
CA LEU A 131 -19.30 4.23 18.82
C LEU A 131 -19.04 5.11 20.06
N GLU A 132 -19.14 6.43 19.96
CA GLU A 132 -19.07 7.30 21.14
C GLU A 132 -20.25 7.07 22.09
N TYR A 133 -21.47 6.88 21.58
CA TYR A 133 -22.62 6.50 22.39
C TYR A 133 -22.38 5.20 23.19
N LEU A 134 -21.83 4.16 22.56
CA LEU A 134 -21.52 2.89 23.22
C LEU A 134 -20.53 3.04 24.38
N LYS A 135 -19.60 4.00 24.32
CA LYS A 135 -18.69 4.28 25.44
C LYS A 135 -19.42 4.70 26.70
N TYR A 136 -20.47 5.53 26.54
CA TYR A 136 -21.32 5.95 27.66
C TYR A 136 -22.16 4.79 28.18
N GLU A 137 -22.72 3.99 27.27
CA GLU A 137 -23.57 2.85 27.62
C GLU A 137 -22.82 1.78 28.42
N TYR A 138 -21.58 1.47 28.07
CA TYR A 138 -20.75 0.49 28.79
C TYR A 138 -20.15 1.00 30.11
N GLY A 139 -20.60 2.15 30.61
CA GLY A 139 -20.25 2.62 31.96
C GLY A 139 -18.77 2.93 32.17
N GLY A 140 -18.01 3.13 31.09
CA GLY A 140 -16.63 3.60 31.17
C GLY A 140 -15.57 2.57 31.58
N GLU A 141 -15.83 1.26 31.45
CA GLU A 141 -14.79 0.25 31.68
C GLU A 141 -13.61 0.46 30.71
N GLU A 142 -12.41 0.71 31.24
CA GLU A 142 -11.21 1.05 30.45
C GLU A 142 -10.93 0.04 29.31
N LYS A 143 -11.15 -1.25 29.56
CA LYS A 143 -10.97 -2.29 28.53
C LYS A 143 -11.98 -2.17 27.39
N CYS A 144 -13.24 -1.87 27.70
CA CYS A 144 -14.29 -1.68 26.70
C CYS A 144 -14.06 -0.39 25.91
N LEU A 145 -13.69 0.70 26.58
CA LEU A 145 -13.32 1.96 25.93
C LEU A 145 -12.16 1.77 24.94
N ASN A 146 -11.10 1.10 25.35
CA ASN A 146 -9.94 0.80 24.49
C ASN A 146 -10.31 -0.04 23.25
N LYS A 147 -11.26 -0.98 23.39
CA LYS A 147 -11.78 -1.76 22.25
C LYS A 147 -12.57 -0.87 21.29
N ILE A 148 -13.44 -0.02 21.81
CA ILE A 148 -14.22 0.92 20.99
C ILE A 148 -13.28 1.90 20.26
N ASP A 149 -12.29 2.46 20.95
CA ASP A 149 -11.32 3.39 20.32
C ASP A 149 -10.51 2.72 19.22
N ARG A 150 -10.12 1.46 19.43
CA ARG A 150 -9.49 0.65 18.40
C ARG A 150 -10.43 0.44 17.21
N LEU A 151 -11.68 0.06 17.45
CA LEU A 151 -12.66 -0.16 16.38
C LEU A 151 -12.96 1.15 15.64
N LYS A 152 -13.11 2.27 16.34
CA LYS A 152 -13.31 3.61 15.75
C LYS A 152 -12.14 3.98 14.85
N SER A 153 -10.92 3.81 15.34
CA SER A 153 -9.70 4.04 14.55
C SER A 153 -9.65 3.11 13.32
N TYR A 154 -10.07 1.86 13.48
CA TYR A 154 -10.11 0.88 12.40
C TYR A 154 -11.20 1.21 11.36
N LEU A 155 -12.39 1.66 11.75
CA LEU A 155 -13.49 1.92 10.81
C LEU A 155 -13.42 3.32 10.17
N ASN A 156 -12.48 4.18 10.59
CA ASN A 156 -12.37 5.56 10.10
C ASN A 156 -12.04 5.73 8.60
N GLU A 157 -11.53 4.69 7.93
CA GLU A 157 -11.19 4.76 6.50
C GLU A 157 -11.46 3.43 5.79
N GLY A 158 -11.69 3.47 4.47
CA GLY A 158 -11.80 2.28 3.64
C GLY A 158 -13.10 1.49 3.79
N LEU A 159 -14.16 2.11 4.33
CA LEU A 159 -15.51 1.53 4.35
C LEU A 159 -16.22 1.57 2.99
N PRO A 160 -16.16 2.67 2.21
CA PRO A 160 -16.83 2.74 0.90
C PRO A 160 -16.40 1.59 -0.01
N ARG A 161 -17.37 0.95 -0.67
CA ARG A 161 -17.08 -0.12 -1.65
C ARG A 161 -16.65 0.51 -2.96
N TYR A 162 -15.85 -0.22 -3.75
CA TYR A 162 -15.34 0.33 -5.01
C TYR A 162 -16.45 0.74 -5.99
N GLN A 163 -17.60 0.06 -5.95
CA GLN A 163 -18.77 0.40 -6.75
C GLN A 163 -19.32 1.78 -6.37
N ASP A 164 -19.45 2.03 -5.07
CA ASP A 164 -19.96 3.30 -4.52
C ASP A 164 -19.00 4.44 -4.87
N VAL A 165 -17.69 4.22 -4.72
CA VAL A 165 -16.66 5.21 -5.07
C VAL A 165 -16.67 5.53 -6.57
N LEU A 166 -16.91 4.54 -7.43
CA LEU A 166 -17.03 4.78 -8.87
C LEU A 166 -18.28 5.59 -9.20
N GLU A 167 -19.42 5.29 -8.55
CA GLU A 167 -20.67 6.02 -8.68
C GLU A 167 -20.51 7.50 -8.27
N GLU A 168 -19.93 7.76 -7.10
CA GLU A 168 -19.62 9.11 -6.61
C GLU A 168 -18.68 9.89 -7.56
N GLN A 169 -17.72 9.20 -8.17
CA GLN A 169 -16.80 9.79 -9.14
C GLN A 169 -17.42 9.97 -10.54
N ASN A 170 -18.71 9.63 -10.74
CA ASN A 170 -19.37 9.60 -12.04
C ASN A 170 -18.61 8.73 -13.07
N ARG A 171 -17.95 7.66 -12.62
CA ARG A 171 -17.20 6.73 -13.45
C ARG A 171 -18.01 5.45 -13.63
N LYS A 172 -18.17 5.02 -14.88
CA LYS A 172 -18.78 3.72 -15.18
C LYS A 172 -17.75 2.59 -15.04
N MET A 173 -18.15 1.51 -14.38
CA MET A 173 -17.38 0.26 -14.39
C MET A 173 -17.29 -0.25 -15.84
N PRO A 174 -16.11 -0.66 -16.32
CA PRO A 174 -16.01 -1.28 -17.64
C PRO A 174 -16.79 -2.61 -17.69
N GLU A 175 -17.25 -2.98 -18.89
CA GLU A 175 -17.81 -4.32 -19.10
C GLU A 175 -16.71 -5.38 -18.99
N PRO A 176 -16.98 -6.52 -18.33
CA PRO A 176 -16.01 -7.60 -18.23
C PRO A 176 -15.76 -8.24 -19.60
N PRO A 177 -14.50 -8.58 -19.93
CA PRO A 177 -14.18 -9.37 -21.12
C PRO A 177 -14.91 -10.72 -21.16
N GLU A 178 -14.96 -11.33 -22.34
CA GLU A 178 -15.60 -12.64 -22.52
C GLU A 178 -15.02 -13.69 -21.54
N GLY A 179 -15.91 -14.42 -20.87
CA GLY A 179 -15.54 -15.45 -19.89
C GLY A 179 -15.12 -14.92 -18.51
N LEU A 180 -15.16 -13.60 -18.29
CA LEU A 180 -14.85 -12.95 -17.01
C LEU A 180 -16.12 -12.34 -16.38
N GLU A 181 -16.13 -12.23 -15.06
CA GLU A 181 -17.10 -11.46 -14.29
C GLU A 181 -16.41 -10.68 -13.16
N TYR A 182 -16.96 -9.51 -12.81
CA TYR A 182 -16.51 -8.71 -11.67
C TYR A 182 -17.39 -9.00 -10.46
N LYS A 183 -16.76 -9.18 -9.29
CA LYS A 183 -17.42 -9.43 -8.00
C LYS A 183 -16.76 -8.61 -6.90
N ASP A 184 -17.36 -8.62 -5.72
CA ASP A 184 -16.71 -8.09 -4.53
C ASP A 184 -15.40 -8.83 -4.22
N PRO A 185 -14.30 -8.10 -3.97
CA PRO A 185 -13.12 -8.68 -3.36
C PRO A 185 -13.46 -9.31 -2.01
N GLY A 186 -12.70 -10.35 -1.63
CA GLY A 186 -12.93 -11.08 -0.38
C GLY A 186 -12.17 -12.40 -0.31
N VAL A 187 -11.15 -12.56 -1.15
CA VAL A 187 -10.50 -13.86 -1.39
C VAL A 187 -9.28 -14.07 -0.51
N MET A 188 -8.79 -13.04 0.17
CA MET A 188 -7.45 -13.05 0.75
C MET A 188 -7.25 -14.16 1.79
N GLU A 189 -8.22 -14.40 2.67
CA GLU A 189 -8.15 -15.48 3.67
C GLU A 189 -8.02 -16.85 3.02
N SER A 190 -8.80 -17.13 1.97
CA SER A 190 -8.69 -18.37 1.20
C SER A 190 -7.29 -18.52 0.57
N GLN A 191 -6.70 -17.42 0.10
CA GLN A 191 -5.38 -17.42 -0.53
C GLN A 191 -4.27 -17.59 0.52
N ILE A 192 -4.36 -16.92 1.67
CA ILE A 192 -3.45 -17.11 2.80
C ILE A 192 -3.49 -18.55 3.27
N PHE A 193 -4.69 -19.13 3.40
CA PHE A 193 -4.84 -20.52 3.80
C PHE A 193 -4.16 -21.47 2.81
N THR A 194 -4.45 -21.29 1.52
CA THR A 194 -3.99 -22.16 0.44
C THR A 194 -2.48 -22.06 0.20
N VAL A 195 -1.94 -20.85 0.19
CA VAL A 195 -0.53 -20.58 -0.13
C VAL A 195 0.37 -20.75 1.09
N LEU A 196 -0.06 -20.29 2.27
CA LEU A 196 0.80 -20.19 3.45
C LEU A 196 0.36 -21.12 4.59
N SER A 197 -0.85 -20.98 5.11
CA SER A 197 -1.21 -21.59 6.40
C SER A 197 -1.06 -23.11 6.41
N LYS A 198 -1.44 -23.80 5.33
CA LYS A 198 -1.28 -25.27 5.22
C LYS A 198 0.16 -25.77 5.40
N ARG A 199 1.17 -24.93 5.12
CA ARG A 199 2.60 -25.31 5.18
C ARG A 199 3.35 -24.69 6.34
N PHE A 200 2.99 -23.47 6.72
CA PHE A 200 3.69 -22.71 7.75
C PHE A 200 3.08 -22.85 9.15
N LYS A 201 1.79 -23.20 9.26
CA LYS A 201 1.10 -23.36 10.56
C LYS A 201 0.94 -24.81 11.00
N SER A 202 1.45 -25.78 10.23
CA SER A 202 1.44 -27.19 10.62
C SER A 202 2.62 -27.51 11.54
N GLY A 203 2.35 -27.79 12.82
CA GLY A 203 3.36 -28.23 13.79
C GLY A 203 4.22 -27.12 14.41
N ARG A 204 5.26 -27.51 15.15
CA ARG A 204 6.21 -26.60 15.84
C ARG A 204 7.42 -26.30 14.95
N LEU A 205 7.18 -25.76 13.76
CA LEU A 205 8.24 -25.46 12.78
C LEU A 205 8.83 -24.05 13.00
N SER A 206 10.13 -23.92 12.75
CA SER A 206 10.83 -22.64 12.65
C SER A 206 11.53 -22.54 11.31
N PHE A 207 11.55 -21.34 10.73
CA PHE A 207 12.14 -21.11 9.42
C PHE A 207 13.06 -19.89 9.47
N SER A 208 14.18 -19.96 8.77
CA SER A 208 14.94 -18.76 8.43
C SER A 208 14.12 -17.88 7.48
N LYS A 209 14.36 -16.56 7.47
CA LYS A 209 13.65 -15.62 6.57
C LYS A 209 13.80 -16.01 5.09
N ILE A 210 15.00 -16.46 4.71
CA ILE A 210 15.30 -16.91 3.36
C ILE A 210 14.56 -18.22 3.07
N GLY A 211 14.68 -19.22 3.95
CA GLY A 211 14.02 -20.52 3.78
C GLY A 211 12.50 -20.40 3.66
N ALA A 212 11.87 -19.61 4.53
CA ALA A 212 10.44 -19.35 4.45
C ALA A 212 10.06 -18.54 3.20
N THR A 213 10.87 -17.59 2.75
CA THR A 213 10.61 -16.87 1.49
C THR A 213 10.65 -17.83 0.29
N CYS A 214 11.67 -18.69 0.19
CA CYS A 214 11.79 -19.66 -0.88
C CYS A 214 10.62 -20.66 -0.88
N LEU A 215 10.30 -21.23 0.29
CA LEU A 215 9.17 -22.15 0.42
C LEU A 215 7.84 -21.48 0.05
N ALA A 216 7.64 -20.25 0.49
CA ALA A 216 6.42 -19.50 0.17
C ALA A 216 6.31 -19.21 -1.34
N LYS A 217 7.41 -18.85 -2.02
CA LYS A 217 7.45 -18.68 -3.48
C LYS A 217 7.10 -19.97 -4.22
N ILE A 218 7.60 -21.12 -3.77
CA ILE A 218 7.26 -22.43 -4.34
C ILE A 218 5.76 -22.71 -4.17
N CYS A 219 5.21 -22.46 -2.97
CA CYS A 219 3.78 -22.65 -2.71
C CYS A 219 2.93 -21.71 -3.58
N ALA A 220 3.33 -20.45 -3.71
CA ALA A 220 2.66 -19.47 -4.56
C ALA A 220 2.70 -19.89 -6.04
N SER A 221 3.87 -20.28 -6.57
CA SER A 221 4.04 -20.77 -7.94
C SER A 221 3.17 -22.00 -8.23
N LYS A 222 3.12 -22.96 -7.29
CA LYS A 222 2.25 -24.12 -7.39
C LYS A 222 0.77 -23.74 -7.50
N VAL A 223 0.32 -22.73 -6.74
CA VAL A 223 -1.07 -22.28 -6.75
C VAL A 223 -1.39 -21.42 -7.98
N GLU A 224 -0.42 -20.66 -8.47
CA GLU A 224 -0.49 -19.86 -9.70
C GLU A 224 -0.62 -20.76 -10.94
N ASN A 225 0.25 -21.78 -11.05
CA ASN A 225 0.36 -22.66 -12.21
C ASN A 225 -0.41 -24.00 -12.05
N LYS A 226 -1.52 -23.98 -11.30
CA LYS A 226 -2.45 -25.13 -11.16
C LYS A 226 -1.79 -26.47 -10.78
N GLY A 227 -0.78 -26.43 -9.91
CA GLY A 227 -0.11 -27.60 -9.37
C GLY A 227 1.31 -27.83 -9.93
N VAL A 228 1.67 -27.15 -11.02
CA VAL A 228 3.01 -27.23 -11.62
C VAL A 228 3.95 -26.23 -10.93
N ILE A 229 5.18 -26.66 -10.64
CA ILE A 229 6.21 -25.76 -10.10
C ILE A 229 7.19 -25.47 -11.23
N GLU A 230 7.13 -24.26 -11.75
CA GLU A 230 8.07 -23.80 -12.77
C GLU A 230 9.25 -23.12 -12.08
N LEU A 231 10.34 -23.87 -11.88
CA LEU A 231 11.53 -23.39 -11.18
C LEU A 231 12.16 -22.19 -11.90
N GLU A 232 12.15 -22.19 -13.24
CA GLU A 232 12.69 -21.10 -14.06
C GLU A 232 12.04 -19.74 -13.75
N LYS A 233 10.72 -19.70 -13.50
CA LYS A 233 10.00 -18.47 -13.12
C LYS A 233 10.32 -18.01 -11.70
N ILE A 234 10.76 -18.92 -10.82
CA ILE A 234 11.14 -18.61 -9.43
C ILE A 234 12.59 -18.10 -9.38
N GLU A 235 13.46 -18.67 -10.22
CA GLU A 235 14.88 -18.33 -10.33
C GLU A 235 15.12 -17.00 -11.05
N LYS A 236 14.31 -16.68 -12.06
CA LYS A 236 14.38 -15.39 -12.75
C LYS A 236 14.00 -14.26 -11.78
N PRO A 237 14.93 -13.34 -11.46
CA PRO A 237 14.59 -12.17 -10.67
C PRO A 237 13.56 -11.34 -11.44
N ILE A 238 12.61 -10.74 -10.71
CA ILE A 238 11.72 -9.74 -11.31
C ILE A 238 12.62 -8.56 -11.68
N GLU A 239 12.76 -8.29 -12.97
CA GLU A 239 13.47 -7.11 -13.45
C GLU A 239 12.72 -5.86 -13.01
N ILE A 240 13.33 -5.07 -12.13
CA ILE A 240 12.78 -3.81 -11.66
C ILE A 240 13.58 -2.71 -12.34
N ASP A 241 12.94 -2.00 -13.27
CA ASP A 241 13.51 -0.78 -13.84
C ASP A 241 13.47 0.32 -12.77
N ASN A 242 14.61 0.51 -12.11
CA ASN A 242 14.80 1.55 -11.11
C ASN A 242 15.49 2.80 -11.70
N PHE A 243 15.66 2.90 -13.02
CA PHE A 243 16.49 3.94 -13.64
C PHE A 243 16.05 5.35 -13.21
N VAL A 244 14.74 5.63 -13.25
CA VAL A 244 14.19 6.93 -12.86
C VAL A 244 14.33 7.18 -11.35
N GLU A 245 14.05 6.18 -10.50
CA GLU A 245 14.23 6.32 -9.05
C GLU A 245 15.70 6.57 -8.67
N GLU A 246 16.62 5.89 -9.36
CA GLU A 246 18.05 6.03 -9.15
C GLU A 246 18.56 7.39 -9.65
N TYR A 247 18.07 7.85 -10.80
CA TYR A 247 18.32 9.18 -11.32
C TYR A 247 17.82 10.28 -10.37
N MET A 248 16.60 10.15 -9.86
CA MET A 248 16.03 11.10 -8.89
C MET A 248 16.83 11.11 -7.58
N LYS A 249 17.19 9.93 -7.04
CA LYS A 249 18.08 9.85 -5.88
C LYS A 249 19.44 10.50 -6.12
N ASN A 250 19.98 10.35 -7.33
CA ASN A 250 21.25 10.99 -7.70
C ASN A 250 21.10 12.51 -7.78
N ILE A 251 19.96 13.04 -8.26
CA ILE A 251 19.66 14.47 -8.20
C ILE A 251 19.52 14.92 -6.75
N GLU A 252 18.73 14.23 -5.92
CA GLU A 252 18.54 14.56 -4.50
C GLU A 252 19.86 14.59 -3.75
N LYS A 253 20.72 13.57 -3.91
CA LYS A 253 22.07 13.56 -3.31
C LYS A 253 22.93 14.72 -3.80
N LYS A 254 22.87 15.06 -5.09
CA LYS A 254 23.58 16.23 -5.64
C LYS A 254 23.07 17.53 -5.01
N LEU A 255 21.75 17.69 -4.87
CA LEU A 255 21.13 18.86 -4.23
C LEU A 255 21.48 18.93 -2.73
N GLU A 256 21.49 17.81 -2.02
CA GLU A 256 21.87 17.74 -0.61
C GLU A 256 23.36 18.08 -0.42
N THR A 257 24.22 17.56 -1.29
CA THR A 257 25.66 17.91 -1.31
C THR A 257 25.85 19.40 -1.59
N LEU A 258 25.15 19.95 -2.59
CA LEU A 258 25.17 21.38 -2.89
C LEU A 258 24.67 22.21 -1.70
N SER A 259 23.54 21.85 -1.11
CA SER A 259 23.00 22.52 0.08
C SER A 259 23.97 22.49 1.25
N ASN A 260 24.70 21.39 1.44
CA ASN A 260 25.71 21.27 2.50
C ASN A 260 26.93 22.14 2.20
N VAL A 261 27.37 22.24 0.94
CA VAL A 261 28.42 23.19 0.50
C VAL A 261 27.97 24.64 0.71
N PHE A 262 26.74 25.01 0.36
CA PHE A 262 26.21 26.35 0.61
C PHE A 262 26.09 26.66 2.12
N ARG A 263 25.67 25.69 2.95
CA ARG A 263 25.63 25.84 4.42
C ARG A 263 27.03 25.94 5.03
N ALA A 264 28.01 25.22 4.48
CA ALA A 264 29.41 25.32 4.90
C ALA A 264 29.99 26.70 4.52
N ASN A 265 29.78 27.16 3.29
CA ASN A 265 30.24 28.48 2.83
C ASN A 265 29.58 29.64 3.58
N LYS A 266 28.34 29.48 4.05
CA LYS A 266 27.65 30.47 4.90
C LYS A 266 28.24 30.56 6.31
N LYS A 267 28.90 29.50 6.81
CA LYS A 267 29.65 29.51 8.06
C LYS A 267 31.06 30.10 7.91
N THR A 268 31.65 30.03 6.72
CA THR A 268 32.96 30.62 6.42
C THR A 268 32.90 32.09 6.00
N SER A 269 31.73 32.62 5.61
CA SER A 269 31.57 34.03 5.23
C SER A 269 31.00 34.88 6.38
N VAL A 270 31.75 35.00 7.48
CA VAL A 270 31.62 36.16 8.38
C VAL A 270 32.80 37.07 8.06
N ASP A 271 32.69 37.75 6.92
CA ASP A 271 33.36 38.99 6.53
C ASP A 271 33.38 39.08 5.00
N HIS A 272 32.43 39.81 4.42
CA HIS A 272 32.72 40.89 3.47
C HIS A 272 31.44 41.47 2.84
N CYS A 273 31.45 42.80 2.78
CA CYS A 273 30.50 43.74 2.19
C CYS A 273 29.76 43.23 0.94
N CYS A 274 28.43 43.35 0.94
CA CYS A 274 27.58 43.20 -0.23
C CYS A 274 28.02 44.18 -1.33
N LYS A 275 28.74 43.72 -2.35
CA LYS A 275 28.85 44.46 -3.60
C LYS A 275 27.52 44.32 -4.34
N GLN A 276 26.81 45.44 -4.50
CA GLN A 276 25.66 45.52 -5.42
C GLN A 276 26.11 45.06 -6.81
N VAL A 277 25.45 44.02 -7.33
CA VAL A 277 25.62 43.60 -8.72
C VAL A 277 24.75 44.51 -9.58
N THR A 278 25.35 45.54 -10.16
CA THR A 278 24.70 46.38 -11.16
C THR A 278 24.60 45.59 -12.47
N LEU A 279 23.41 45.07 -12.77
CA LEU A 279 23.16 44.41 -14.04
C LEU A 279 23.14 45.45 -15.17
N ASN A 280 23.84 45.17 -16.28
CA ASN A 280 23.89 46.04 -17.45
C ASN A 280 22.48 46.26 -18.04
N LYS A 281 22.16 47.48 -18.50
CA LYS A 281 20.83 47.86 -18.99
C LYS A 281 20.34 47.04 -20.18
N GLY A 282 21.24 46.41 -20.94
CA GLY A 282 20.92 45.49 -22.04
C GLY A 282 20.91 44.01 -21.68
N ASN A 283 20.86 43.64 -20.39
CA ASN A 283 20.77 42.23 -19.98
C ASN A 283 19.35 41.68 -20.29
N PRO A 284 19.22 40.57 -21.03
CA PRO A 284 17.93 39.96 -21.38
C PRO A 284 17.04 39.66 -20.16
N ILE A 285 17.65 39.37 -19.01
CA ILE A 285 16.96 39.08 -17.75
C ILE A 285 16.30 40.35 -17.20
N LEU A 286 16.91 41.52 -17.39
CA LEU A 286 16.39 42.81 -16.93
C LEU A 286 15.24 43.31 -17.81
N GLU A 287 15.27 43.00 -19.11
CA GLU A 287 14.14 43.25 -20.02
C GLU A 287 12.98 42.31 -19.71
N ALA A 288 13.24 41.01 -19.46
CA ALA A 288 12.23 40.05 -19.06
C ALA A 288 11.54 40.45 -17.74
N ILE A 289 12.29 40.94 -16.74
CA ILE A 289 11.73 41.40 -15.46
C ILE A 289 10.86 42.67 -15.63
N LYS A 290 11.18 43.55 -16.58
CA LYS A 290 10.35 44.75 -16.86
C LYS A 290 9.06 44.43 -17.62
N MET A 291 9.04 43.34 -18.38
CA MET A 291 7.88 42.91 -19.15
C MET A 291 6.85 42.12 -18.32
N VAL A 292 7.23 41.63 -17.14
CA VAL A 292 6.34 40.86 -16.25
C VAL A 292 5.69 41.81 -15.24
N SER A 293 4.36 41.87 -15.23
CA SER A 293 3.65 42.67 -14.22
C SER A 293 3.83 42.00 -12.85
N ILE A 294 4.03 42.81 -11.80
CA ILE A 294 4.20 42.34 -10.41
C ILE A 294 2.99 41.49 -9.94
N THR A 295 1.84 41.62 -10.62
CA THR A 295 0.63 40.84 -10.41
C THR A 295 0.81 39.36 -10.76
N ASP A 296 1.59 39.05 -11.80
CA ASP A 296 1.72 37.68 -12.34
C ASP A 296 2.61 36.79 -11.45
N LEU A 297 3.50 37.39 -10.64
CA LEU A 297 4.35 36.67 -9.68
C LEU A 297 3.60 36.22 -8.42
N LYS A 298 2.42 36.79 -8.12
CA LYS A 298 1.64 36.41 -6.93
C LYS A 298 0.82 35.13 -7.11
N CYS A 299 0.58 34.67 -8.34
CA CYS A 299 -0.19 33.44 -8.58
C CYS A 299 0.57 32.13 -8.25
N ILE A 300 1.89 32.20 -8.04
CA ILE A 300 2.71 30.99 -7.82
C ILE A 300 2.81 30.62 -6.32
N TYR A 301 2.37 31.49 -5.40
CA TYR A 301 2.58 31.29 -3.96
C TYR A 301 1.44 30.60 -3.19
N ASN A 302 0.36 30.16 -3.85
CA ASN A 302 -0.83 29.59 -3.19
C ASN A 302 -1.08 28.09 -3.47
N PHE A 303 -0.06 27.31 -3.80
CA PHE A 303 -0.17 25.84 -3.79
C PHE A 303 1.03 25.19 -3.10
N TYR A 304 0.99 25.18 -1.76
CA TYR A 304 1.53 24.13 -0.90
C TYR A 304 0.65 24.01 0.34
#